data_AF-A0A165G5D5-F1
#
_entry.id   AF-A0A165G5D5-F1
#
_cell.length_a   1.000
_cell.length_b   1.000
_cell.length_c   1.000
_cell.angle_alpha   90.00
_cell.angle_beta   90.00
_cell.angle_gamma   90.00
#
_symmetry.space_group_name_H-M   'P 1'
#
loop_
_entity.id
_entity.type
_entity.pdbx_description
1 polymer ?
#
loop_
_entity_poly.entity_id
_entity_poly.type
_entity_poly.pdbx_seq_one_letter_code
_entity_poly.pdbx_strand_id
1 'polypeptide(L)' 'MAKNDLDPETQALIDWCSEVEALFVAAGATLAEARAHIEEQAEWFTDQFYEGLSPEEAAKAALND' A
#
# COMPACT_ATOMS: atom_id res chain seq x y z
N MET A 1 -27.34 -2.08 13.88
CA MET A 1 -25.96 -1.57 13.76
C MET A 1 -25.04 -2.58 14.42
N ALA A 2 -24.17 -3.27 13.66
CA ALA A 2 -23.06 -4.13 14.13
C ALA A 2 -22.74 -5.14 13.01
N LYS A 3 -21.51 -5.35 12.53
CA LYS A 3 -20.16 -4.81 12.76
C LYS A 3 -19.61 -4.59 11.34
N ASN A 4 -18.93 -3.48 11.11
CA ASN A 4 -18.24 -3.25 9.83
C ASN A 4 -16.96 -4.09 9.81
N ASP A 5 -17.11 -5.42 9.91
CA ASP A 5 -16.02 -6.36 9.65
C ASP A 5 -15.69 -6.15 8.17
N LEU A 6 -14.65 -5.34 7.90
CA LEU A 6 -14.08 -5.23 6.57
C LEU A 6 -13.79 -6.65 6.09
N ASP A 7 -14.12 -6.95 4.84
CA ASP A 7 -13.78 -8.24 4.26
C ASP A 7 -12.29 -8.53 4.51
N PRO A 8 -11.90 -9.77 4.84
CA PRO A 8 -10.50 -10.10 5.17
C PRO A 8 -9.51 -9.65 4.10
N GLU A 9 -9.94 -9.62 2.85
CA GLU A 9 -9.19 -9.09 1.72
C GLU A 9 -9.00 -7.57 1.78
N THR A 10 -10.04 -6.81 2.11
CA THR A 10 -9.94 -5.36 2.28
C THR A 10 -9.04 -5.01 3.48
N GLN A 11 -9.14 -5.75 4.58
CA GLN A 11 -8.22 -5.57 5.71
C GLN A 11 -6.77 -5.89 5.30
N ALA A 12 -6.57 -6.99 4.57
CA ALA A 12 -5.24 -7.35 4.06
C ALA A 12 -4.66 -6.29 3.12
N LEU A 13 -5.47 -5.68 2.24
CA LEU A 13 -5.04 -4.59 1.37
C LEU A 13 -4.66 -3.34 2.19
N ILE A 14 -5.44 -2.99 3.22
CA ILE A 14 -5.13 -1.85 4.11
C ILE A 14 -3.82 -2.07 4.86
N ASP A 15 -3.64 -3.26 5.43
CA ASP A 15 -2.41 -3.62 6.15
C ASP A 15 -1.22 -3.62 5.19
N TRP A 16 -1.38 -4.17 3.99
CA TRP A 16 -0.38 -4.19 2.93
C TRP A 16 0.03 -2.77 2.49
N CYS A 17 -0.93 -1.88 2.24
CA CYS A 17 -0.65 -0.47 1.91
C CYS A 17 0.06 0.25 3.06
N SER A 18 -0.27 -0.08 4.31
CA SER A 18 0.41 0.49 5.48
C SER A 18 1.88 0.05 5.56
N GLU A 19 2.20 -1.18 5.15
CA GLU A 19 3.58 -1.66 5.05
C GLU A 19 4.36 -0.95 3.93
N VAL A 20 3.74 -0.75 2.75
CA VAL A 20 4.30 0.08 1.67
C VAL A 20 4.60 1.50 2.15
N GLU A 21 3.67 2.12 2.89
CA GLU A 21 3.83 3.47 3.43
C GLU A 21 5.05 3.55 4.37
N ALA A 22 5.23 2.54 5.24
CA ALA A 22 6.39 2.46 6.13
C ALA A 22 7.72 2.29 5.37
N LEU A 23 7.71 1.55 4.25
CA LEU A 23 8.87 1.36 3.39
C LEU A 23 9.26 2.66 2.68
N PHE A 24 8.30 3.43 2.17
CA PHE A 24 8.58 4.76 1.62
C PHE A 24 9.16 5.70 2.66
N VAL A 25 8.64 5.67 3.90
CA VAL A 25 9.20 6.46 5.00
C VAL A 25 10.64 6.02 5.32
N ALA A 26 10.90 4.71 5.33
CA ALA A 26 12.25 4.17 5.52
C ALA A 26 13.20 4.55 4.37
N ALA A 27 12.69 4.72 3.15
CA ALA A 27 13.43 5.21 1.99
C ALA A 27 13.68 6.73 2.00
N GLY A 28 13.06 7.46 2.95
CA GLY A 28 13.28 8.89 3.16
C GLY A 28 12.11 9.80 2.76
N ALA A 29 10.99 9.24 2.31
CA ALA A 29 9.76 10.01 2.10
C ALA A 29 9.12 10.40 3.44
N THR A 30 8.34 11.47 3.44
CA THR A 30 7.44 11.76 4.55
C THR A 30 6.19 10.89 4.49
N LEU A 31 5.51 10.72 5.63
CA LEU A 31 4.24 10.01 5.68
C LEU A 31 3.20 10.59 4.69
N ALA A 32 3.20 11.91 4.53
CA ALA A 32 2.29 12.60 3.62
C ALA A 32 2.62 12.31 2.16
N GLU A 33 3.91 12.28 1.78
CA GLU A 33 4.35 11.92 0.42
C GLU A 33 4.04 10.46 0.10
N ALA A 34 4.29 9.55 1.05
CA ALA A 34 3.97 8.14 0.90
C ALA A 34 2.48 7.93 0.67
N ARG A 35 1.62 8.57 1.47
CA ARG A 35 0.15 8.53 1.30
C ARG A 35 -0.30 9.11 -0.02
N ALA A 36 0.18 10.31 -0.35
CA ALA A 36 -0.18 10.97 -1.59
C ALA A 36 0.18 10.11 -2.81
N HIS A 37 1.34 9.44 -2.77
CA HIS A 37 1.76 8.53 -3.82
C HIS A 37 0.91 7.27 -3.88
N ILE A 38 0.60 6.65 -2.74
CA ILE A 38 -0.29 5.49 -2.67
C ILE A 38 -1.70 5.84 -3.17
N GLU A 39 -2.22 7.02 -2.83
CA GLU A 39 -3.52 7.51 -3.29
C GLU A 39 -3.51 7.82 -4.80
N GLU A 40 -2.44 8.44 -5.32
CA GLU A 40 -2.27 8.72 -6.75
C GLU A 40 -2.19 7.43 -7.58
N GLN A 41 -1.49 6.42 -7.05
CA GLN A 41 -1.26 5.13 -7.71
C GLN A 41 -2.16 4.03 -7.13
N ALA A 42 -3.34 4.39 -6.58
CA ALA A 42 -4.19 3.45 -5.86
C ALA A 42 -4.59 2.24 -6.71
N GLU A 43 -4.87 2.46 -8.00
CA GLU A 43 -5.18 1.37 -8.95
C GLU A 43 -3.97 0.44 -9.14
N TRP A 44 -2.77 1.00 -9.30
CA TRP A 44 -1.54 0.23 -9.46
C TRP A 44 -1.22 -0.60 -8.22
N PHE A 45 -1.28 -0.01 -7.02
CA PHE A 45 -1.06 -0.73 -5.76
C PHE A 45 -2.10 -1.83 -5.52
N THR A 46 -3.35 -1.56 -5.88
CA THR A 46 -4.42 -2.57 -5.81
C THR A 46 -4.13 -3.73 -6.75
N ASP A 47 -3.70 -3.47 -7.98
CA ASP A 47 -3.27 -4.51 -8.93
C ASP A 47 -2.09 -5.31 -8.36
N GLN A 48 -1.06 -4.66 -7.80
CA GLN A 48 0.10 -5.37 -7.23
C GLN A 48 -0.30 -6.29 -6.06
N PHE A 49 -1.25 -5.85 -5.23
CA PHE A 49 -1.81 -6.68 -4.17
C PHE A 49 -2.53 -7.91 -4.74
N TYR A 50 -3.36 -7.75 -5.77
CA TYR A 50 -4.06 -8.87 -6.41
C TYR A 50 -3.15 -9.78 -7.25
N GLU A 51 -2.04 -9.26 -7.78
CA GLU A 51 -0.96 -10.02 -8.41
C GLU A 51 -0.12 -10.80 -7.39
N GLY A 52 -0.29 -10.53 -6.08
CA GLY A 52 0.35 -11.25 -4.99
C GLY A 52 1.77 -10.76 -4.68
N LEU A 53 2.11 -9.53 -5.06
CA LEU A 53 3.41 -8.93 -4.71
C LEU A 53 3.48 -8.64 -3.22
N SER A 54 4.69 -8.74 -2.66
CA SER A 54 4.93 -8.24 -1.32
C SER A 54 4.98 -6.69 -1.30
N PRO A 55 4.65 -6.06 -0.15
CA PRO A 55 4.76 -4.61 0.00
C PRO A 55 6.17 -4.09 -0.32
N GLU A 56 7.21 -4.88 -0.01
CA GLU A 56 8.61 -4.52 -0.30
C GLU A 56 8.90 -4.50 -1.80
N GLU A 57 8.38 -5.48 -2.54
CA GLU A 57 8.51 -5.52 -4.00
C GLU A 57 7.74 -4.37 -4.65
N ALA A 58 6.51 -4.10 -4.21
CA ALA A 58 5.72 -2.99 -4.72
C ALA A 58 6.36 -1.63 -4.40
N ALA A 59 6.84 -1.41 -3.18
CA ALA A 59 7.55 -0.18 -2.81
C ALA A 59 8.84 0.00 -3.64
N LYS A 60 9.61 -1.08 -3.86
CA LYS A 60 10.80 -1.03 -4.72
C LYS A 60 10.47 -0.75 -6.18
N ALA A 61 9.39 -1.32 -6.70
CA ALA A 61 8.94 -1.07 -8.06
C ALA A 61 8.50 0.39 -8.22
N ALA A 62 7.73 0.91 -7.26
CA ALA A 62 7.30 2.31 -7.23
C ALA A 62 8.46 3.32 -7.07
N LEU A 63 9.55 2.95 -6.39
CA LEU A 63 10.75 3.80 -6.26
C LEU A 63 11.69 3.75 -7.47
N ASN A 64 11.55 2.75 -8.34
CA ASN A 64 12.40 2.55 -9.52
C ASN A 64 11.76 3.03 -10.83
N ASP A 65 10.49 3.47 -10.79
CA ASP A 65 9.78 4.12 -11.91
C ASP A 65 10.06 5.64 -11.92
#